data_AF-A0A9X8R055-F1
#
_entry.id   AF-A0A9X8R055-F1
#
_cell.length_a   1.000
_cell.length_b   1.000
_cell.length_c   1.000
_cell.angle_alpha   90.00
_cell.angle_beta   90.00
_cell.angle_gamma   90.00
#
_symmetry.space_group_name_H-M   'P 1'
#
loop_
_entity.id
_entity.type
_entity.pdbx_description
1 polymer ?
#
loop_
_entity_poly.entity_id
_entity_poly.type
_entity_poly.pdbx_seq_one_letter_code
_entity_poly.pdbx_strand_id
1 'polypeptide(L)'
;MTMSVGLDLKTQKALVEGVMPWLVPTGLAAEALSRLDRPLLAWMQDPEFHMFDSAAHYAEYEDEPGGLSRLERKIATLPPRPEWAMERVWTPDEETDEAYDAAYEKACVTIGGRRLHPRDLDAYTTIAYELADLADQDDDFDPNDIESEADLVRGDLEAALSWAAAGVCVLQQSLPYPFRDVLPYGELDNRPAHRTVYAYANLLGLKHPRKAAPWFTAMVYFSPMDNMGARFLAPGGPSSRLPFGN
;
A
#
# COMPACT_ATOMS: atom_id res chain seq x y z
N MET A 1 8.27 -32.50 8.03
CA MET A 1 7.46 -32.18 9.22
C MET A 1 8.39 -31.64 10.30
N THR A 2 8.67 -30.35 10.26
CA THR A 2 9.46 -29.67 11.29
C THR A 2 8.51 -29.10 12.33
N MET A 3 8.78 -29.41 13.58
CA MET A 3 7.91 -29.15 14.73
C MET A 3 7.80 -27.65 15.03
N SER A 4 6.61 -27.08 14.85
CA SER A 4 6.26 -25.79 15.44
C SER A 4 5.89 -26.04 16.91
N VAL A 5 6.87 -25.90 17.80
CA VAL A 5 6.64 -25.84 19.24
C VAL A 5 5.99 -24.48 19.53
N GLY A 6 4.84 -24.52 20.20
CA GLY A 6 3.91 -23.40 20.37
C GLY A 6 4.53 -22.16 21.01
N LEU A 7 4.93 -21.22 20.16
CA LEU A 7 5.09 -19.82 20.53
C LEU A 7 3.74 -19.32 21.07
N ASP A 8 3.74 -18.59 22.18
CA ASP A 8 2.52 -17.96 22.67
C ASP A 8 1.99 -16.94 21.64
N LEU A 9 0.69 -16.65 21.71
CA LEU A 9 0.01 -15.76 20.76
C LEU A 9 0.63 -14.36 20.66
N LYS A 10 1.23 -13.86 21.74
CA LYS A 10 1.88 -12.53 21.76
C LYS A 10 3.18 -12.58 20.96
N THR A 11 3.96 -13.64 21.13
CA THR A 11 5.20 -13.87 20.38
C THR A 11 4.92 -14.14 18.89
N GLN A 12 3.88 -14.93 18.57
CA GLN A 12 3.45 -15.11 17.18
C GLN A 12 3.00 -13.79 16.54
N LYS A 13 2.21 -12.99 17.27
CA LYS A 13 1.74 -11.68 16.80
C LYS A 13 2.90 -10.71 16.57
N ALA A 14 3.91 -10.71 17.43
CA ALA A 14 5.10 -9.87 17.25
C ALA A 14 5.93 -10.26 16.01
N LEU A 15 6.00 -11.55 15.66
CA LEU A 15 6.76 -12.04 14.50
C LEU A 15 6.13 -11.68 13.13
N VAL A 16 4.84 -11.35 13.14
CA VAL A 16 4.08 -10.97 11.93
C VAL A 16 3.65 -9.50 11.94
N GLU A 17 3.84 -8.78 13.05
CA GLU A 17 3.55 -7.34 13.12
C GLU A 17 4.48 -6.59 12.15
N GLY A 18 3.91 -5.70 11.34
CA GLY A 18 4.67 -4.93 10.34
C GLY A 18 5.07 -5.71 9.08
N VAL A 19 4.83 -7.02 9.03
CA VAL A 19 4.99 -7.80 7.80
C VAL A 19 3.88 -7.45 6.82
N MET A 20 4.22 -7.16 5.56
CA MET A 20 3.21 -6.97 4.51
C MET A 20 2.30 -8.20 4.41
N PRO A 21 0.97 -8.06 4.59
CA PRO A 21 0.06 -9.18 4.38
C PRO A 21 0.12 -9.64 2.92
N TRP A 22 -0.11 -10.93 2.67
CA TRP A 22 0.01 -11.50 1.32
C TRP A 22 -1.34 -11.96 0.80
N LEU A 23 -1.71 -11.55 -0.42
CA LEU A 23 -2.96 -11.95 -1.03
C LEU A 23 -2.80 -13.28 -1.77
N VAL A 24 -3.85 -14.09 -1.73
CA VAL A 24 -3.98 -15.25 -2.63
C VAL A 24 -4.60 -14.74 -3.92
N PRO A 25 -3.92 -14.86 -5.07
CA PRO A 25 -4.45 -14.32 -6.32
C PRO A 25 -5.64 -15.16 -6.80
N THR A 26 -6.83 -14.58 -6.77
CA THR A 26 -8.07 -15.18 -7.28
C THR A 26 -8.82 -14.18 -8.15
N GLY A 27 -9.74 -14.66 -9.00
CA GLY A 27 -10.57 -13.82 -9.86
C GLY A 27 -9.72 -12.88 -10.73
N LEU A 28 -10.02 -11.58 -10.64
CA LEU A 28 -9.34 -10.53 -11.40
C LEU A 28 -7.83 -10.48 -11.13
N ALA A 29 -7.39 -10.76 -9.90
CA ALA A 29 -5.96 -10.81 -9.59
C ALA A 29 -5.27 -11.96 -10.34
N ALA A 30 -5.87 -13.14 -10.38
CA ALA A 30 -5.32 -14.27 -11.15
C ALA A 30 -5.29 -13.97 -12.66
N GLU A 31 -6.32 -13.29 -13.18
CA GLU A 31 -6.33 -12.81 -14.56
C GLU A 31 -5.19 -11.83 -14.83
N ALA A 32 -5.05 -10.78 -14.01
CA ALA A 32 -3.97 -9.79 -14.13
C ALA A 32 -2.58 -10.45 -14.14
N LEU A 33 -2.33 -11.36 -13.19
CA LEU A 33 -1.06 -12.09 -13.12
C LEU A 33 -0.82 -12.96 -14.35
N SER A 34 -1.84 -13.58 -14.93
CA SER A 34 -1.70 -14.38 -16.15
C SER A 34 -1.37 -13.55 -17.40
N ARG A 35 -1.57 -12.22 -17.34
CA ARG A 35 -1.29 -11.27 -18.41
C ARG A 35 0.05 -10.54 -18.25
N LEU A 36 0.73 -10.73 -17.12
CA LEU A 36 2.10 -10.24 -16.95
C LEU A 36 3.04 -11.00 -17.89
N ASP A 37 3.81 -10.25 -18.66
CA ASP A 37 4.96 -10.77 -19.43
C ASP A 37 6.09 -11.18 -18.48
N ARG A 38 6.25 -10.45 -17.38
CA ARG A 38 7.14 -10.72 -16.24
C ARG A 38 6.67 -9.92 -15.02
N PRO A 39 7.12 -10.25 -13.80
CA PRO A 39 6.97 -9.37 -12.64
C PRO A 39 7.63 -8.00 -12.87
N LEU A 40 7.23 -6.99 -12.07
CA LEU A 40 8.02 -5.77 -11.99
C LEU A 40 9.41 -6.11 -11.45
N LEU A 41 10.41 -5.33 -11.86
CA LEU A 41 11.71 -5.43 -11.19
C LEU A 41 11.59 -4.80 -9.79
N ALA A 42 12.09 -5.51 -8.78
CA ALA A 42 12.32 -4.97 -7.46
C ALA A 42 13.77 -5.27 -7.09
N TRP A 43 14.49 -4.29 -6.56
CA TRP A 43 15.87 -4.50 -6.16
C TRP A 43 16.19 -3.76 -4.86
N MET A 44 16.91 -4.48 -4.01
CA MET A 44 17.55 -3.91 -2.83
C MET A 44 18.61 -2.91 -3.30
N GLN A 45 18.60 -1.72 -2.73
CA GLN A 45 19.68 -0.75 -2.93
C GLN A 45 20.94 -1.23 -2.22
N ASP A 46 22.09 -0.61 -2.53
CA ASP A 46 23.35 -0.95 -1.88
C ASP A 46 23.26 -0.75 -0.36
N PRO A 47 23.33 -1.83 0.46
CA PRO A 47 23.20 -1.71 1.92
C PRO A 47 24.33 -0.93 2.59
N GLU A 48 25.42 -0.60 1.88
CA GLU A 48 26.44 0.30 2.41
C GLU A 48 25.91 1.74 2.54
N PHE A 49 24.98 2.15 1.67
CA PHE A 49 24.47 3.52 1.59
C PHE A 49 22.97 3.65 1.87
N HIS A 50 22.21 2.56 1.71
CA HIS A 50 20.75 2.55 1.71
C HIS A 50 20.18 1.62 2.78
N MET A 51 20.49 1.96 4.03
CA MET A 51 19.92 1.34 5.21
C MET A 51 19.08 2.37 5.94
N PHE A 52 17.78 2.14 6.00
CA PHE A 52 16.87 2.98 6.74
C PHE A 52 17.07 2.77 8.25
N ASP A 53 17.66 3.76 8.91
CA ASP A 53 17.82 3.78 10.36
C ASP A 53 16.54 4.32 11.03
N SER A 54 15.74 3.40 11.56
CA SER A 54 14.48 3.75 12.20
C SER A 54 14.69 4.53 13.52
N ALA A 55 15.79 4.28 14.24
CA ALA A 55 16.08 4.98 15.48
C ALA A 55 16.49 6.43 15.19
N ALA A 56 17.36 6.63 14.19
CA ALA A 56 17.77 7.97 13.76
C ALA A 56 16.57 8.79 13.26
N HIS A 57 15.73 8.20 12.39
CA HIS A 57 14.54 8.87 11.87
C HIS A 57 13.60 9.32 13.00
N TYR A 58 13.24 8.43 13.93
CA TYR A 58 12.28 8.76 14.99
C TYR A 58 12.87 9.62 16.13
N ALA A 59 14.19 9.71 16.26
CA ALA A 59 14.82 10.62 17.22
C ALA A 59 14.51 12.10 16.91
N GLU A 60 14.31 12.44 15.63
CA GLU A 60 13.95 13.80 15.20
C GLU A 60 12.56 14.24 15.69
N TYR A 61 11.72 13.27 16.11
CA TYR A 61 10.35 13.50 16.57
C TYR A 61 10.20 13.46 18.10
N GLU A 62 11.30 13.34 18.87
CA GLU A 62 11.25 13.29 20.34
C GLU A 62 10.65 14.55 20.97
N ASP A 63 10.88 15.70 20.34
CA ASP A 63 10.42 17.02 20.81
C ASP A 63 9.05 17.44 20.22
N GLU A 64 8.44 16.63 19.34
CA GLU A 64 7.16 16.99 18.74
C GLU A 64 6.01 16.96 19.76
N PRO A 65 5.09 17.96 19.75
CA PRO A 65 3.92 17.96 20.60
C PRO A 65 3.05 16.71 20.39
N GLY A 66 3.01 15.83 21.40
CA GLY A 66 2.29 14.54 21.36
C GLY A 66 3.21 13.32 21.30
N GLY A 67 4.48 13.52 20.94
CA GLY A 67 5.52 12.50 20.86
C GLY A 67 5.18 11.33 19.94
N LEU A 68 6.05 10.32 19.93
CA LEU A 68 5.84 9.10 19.17
C LEU A 68 4.59 8.35 19.64
N SER A 69 3.78 7.86 18.71
CA SER A 69 2.70 6.92 19.01
C SER A 69 3.23 5.56 19.49
N ARG A 70 2.34 4.67 19.93
CA ARG A 70 2.74 3.31 20.35
C ARG A 70 3.33 2.52 19.19
N LEU A 71 2.80 2.71 17.99
CA LEU A 71 3.27 2.06 16.78
C LEU A 71 4.66 2.58 16.39
N GLU A 72 4.83 3.90 16.31
CA GLU A 72 6.11 4.53 15.94
C GLU A 72 7.21 4.18 16.93
N ARG A 73 6.93 4.16 18.25
CA ARG A 73 7.89 3.69 19.26
C ARG A 73 8.39 2.26 19.02
N LYS A 74 7.56 1.36 18.47
CA LYS A 74 8.01 0.01 18.13
C LYS A 74 8.94 0.03 16.91
N ILE A 75 8.58 0.80 15.89
CA ILE A 75 9.35 0.89 14.66
C ILE A 75 10.72 1.53 14.94
N ALA A 76 10.77 2.54 15.82
CA ALA A 76 12.01 3.16 16.28
C ALA A 76 13.02 2.17 16.92
N THR A 77 12.56 1.03 17.44
CA THR A 77 13.45 0.00 18.01
C THR A 77 13.93 -1.06 17.02
N LEU A 78 13.48 -1.00 15.77
CA LEU A 78 13.92 -1.95 14.75
C LEU A 78 15.39 -1.70 14.39
N PRO A 79 16.15 -2.76 14.06
CA PRO A 79 17.46 -2.58 13.46
C PRO A 79 17.35 -1.83 12.14
N PRO A 80 18.44 -1.24 11.61
CA PRO A 80 18.45 -0.68 10.27
C PRO A 80 17.97 -1.70 9.24
N ARG A 81 17.15 -1.27 8.28
CA ARG A 81 16.51 -2.13 7.28
C ARG A 81 16.89 -1.67 5.87
N PRO A 82 17.14 -2.59 4.93
CA PRO A 82 17.52 -2.21 3.59
C PRO A 82 16.37 -1.52 2.86
N GLU A 83 16.72 -0.57 2.01
CA GLU A 83 15.76 0.11 1.13
C GLU A 83 15.66 -0.62 -0.21
N TRP A 84 14.44 -0.67 -0.74
CA TRP A 84 14.13 -1.29 -2.02
C TRP A 84 13.59 -0.25 -2.98
N ALA A 85 13.95 -0.40 -4.26
CA ALA A 85 13.34 0.33 -5.35
C ALA A 85 12.56 -0.62 -6.25
N MET A 86 11.55 -0.05 -6.91
CA MET A 86 10.67 -0.73 -7.85
C MET A 86 10.84 -0.18 -9.25
N GLU A 87 10.61 -1.03 -10.25
CA GLU A 87 10.49 -0.63 -11.63
C GLU A 87 9.38 0.40 -11.78
N ARG A 88 9.63 1.41 -12.62
CA ARG A 88 8.67 2.46 -12.93
C ARG A 88 7.98 2.15 -14.25
N VAL A 89 6.67 1.95 -14.18
CA VAL A 89 5.76 1.84 -15.31
C VAL A 89 4.57 2.71 -14.97
N TRP A 90 4.34 3.79 -15.73
CA TRP A 90 3.26 4.73 -15.48
C TRP A 90 2.54 5.03 -16.78
N THR A 91 1.29 5.44 -16.65
CA THR A 91 0.48 5.92 -17.77
C THR A 91 1.18 7.13 -18.41
N PRO A 92 1.33 7.15 -19.75
CA PRO A 92 1.88 8.30 -20.48
C PRO A 92 1.21 9.62 -20.12
N ASP A 93 1.98 10.70 -20.13
CA ASP A 93 1.53 12.07 -19.87
C ASP A 93 2.24 13.07 -20.82
N GLU A 94 2.04 14.37 -20.60
CA GLU A 94 2.66 15.41 -21.45
C GLU A 94 4.20 15.45 -21.36
N GLU A 95 4.80 14.78 -20.37
CA GLU A 95 6.24 14.73 -20.15
C GLU A 95 6.90 13.46 -20.74
N THR A 96 6.11 12.47 -21.18
CA THR A 96 6.65 11.27 -21.83
C THR A 96 6.96 11.49 -23.30
N ASP A 97 7.96 10.75 -23.81
CA ASP A 97 8.31 10.79 -25.23
C ASP A 97 7.48 9.81 -26.07
N GLU A 98 7.37 10.06 -27.37
CA GLU A 98 6.59 9.23 -28.30
C GLU A 98 7.01 7.75 -28.30
N ALA A 99 8.29 7.46 -27.98
CA ALA A 99 8.81 6.10 -27.94
C ALA A 99 8.29 5.35 -26.71
N TYR A 100 8.21 6.02 -25.56
CA TYR A 100 7.61 5.50 -24.34
C TYR A 100 6.11 5.25 -24.55
N ASP A 101 5.38 6.22 -25.10
CA ASP A 101 3.94 6.12 -25.35
C ASP A 101 3.63 4.91 -26.23
N ALA A 102 4.37 4.75 -27.34
CA ALA A 102 4.20 3.62 -28.24
C ALA A 102 4.55 2.28 -27.58
N ALA A 103 5.56 2.24 -26.71
CA ALA A 103 5.93 1.04 -25.96
C ALA A 103 4.87 0.66 -24.92
N TYR A 104 4.34 1.65 -24.20
CA TYR A 104 3.26 1.49 -23.22
C TYR A 104 2.00 0.95 -23.91
N GLU A 105 1.56 1.62 -24.98
CA GLU A 105 0.38 1.22 -25.75
C GLU A 105 0.48 -0.18 -26.35
N LYS A 106 1.67 -0.58 -26.79
CA LYS A 106 1.93 -1.93 -27.30
C LYS A 106 1.87 -2.99 -26.20
N ALA A 107 2.25 -2.63 -24.97
CA ALA A 107 2.22 -3.53 -23.81
C ALA A 107 0.84 -3.60 -23.14
N CYS A 108 -0.08 -2.67 -23.46
CA CYS A 108 -1.45 -2.70 -22.97
C CYS A 108 -2.22 -3.94 -23.42
N VAL A 109 -2.93 -4.55 -22.47
CA VAL A 109 -3.80 -5.72 -22.71
C VAL A 109 -5.15 -5.52 -22.02
N THR A 110 -6.12 -6.38 -22.33
CA THR A 110 -7.42 -6.38 -21.65
C THR A 110 -7.38 -7.25 -20.40
N ILE A 111 -7.72 -6.67 -19.24
CA ILE A 111 -7.92 -7.33 -17.95
C ILE A 111 -9.28 -6.89 -17.41
N GLY A 112 -10.16 -7.81 -17.03
CA GLY A 112 -11.46 -7.46 -16.44
C GLY A 112 -12.30 -6.51 -17.30
N GLY A 113 -12.15 -6.57 -18.63
CA GLY A 113 -12.84 -5.70 -19.59
C GLY A 113 -12.23 -4.30 -19.79
N ARG A 114 -11.15 -3.94 -19.08
CA ARG A 114 -10.45 -2.66 -19.24
C ARG A 114 -9.08 -2.87 -19.90
N ARG A 115 -8.64 -1.91 -20.70
CA ARG A 115 -7.31 -1.92 -21.35
C ARG A 115 -6.33 -1.11 -20.52
N LEU A 116 -5.24 -1.74 -20.08
CA LEU A 116 -4.15 -1.12 -19.33
C LEU A 116 -2.84 -1.88 -19.52
N HIS A 117 -1.72 -1.27 -19.15
CA HIS A 117 -0.45 -1.99 -19.02
C HIS A 117 -0.46 -2.81 -17.71
N PRO A 118 -0.26 -4.14 -17.75
CA PRO A 118 -0.35 -5.00 -16.55
C PRO A 118 0.63 -4.69 -15.41
N ARG A 119 1.68 -3.91 -15.68
CA ARG A 119 2.72 -3.53 -14.71
C ARG A 119 2.54 -2.10 -14.19
N ASP A 120 1.59 -1.34 -14.75
CA ASP A 120 1.25 -0.01 -14.26
C ASP A 120 0.36 -0.13 -13.02
N LEU A 121 0.97 0.02 -11.85
CA LEU A 121 0.28 -0.09 -10.56
C LEU A 121 -0.72 1.06 -10.33
N ASP A 122 -0.42 2.26 -10.83
CA ASP A 122 -1.32 3.40 -10.68
C ASP A 122 -2.60 3.21 -11.52
N ALA A 123 -2.52 2.56 -12.69
CA ALA A 123 -3.72 2.20 -13.46
C ALA A 123 -4.72 1.33 -12.67
N TYR A 124 -4.23 0.34 -11.88
CA TYR A 124 -5.11 -0.45 -11.01
C TYR A 124 -5.75 0.42 -9.91
N THR A 125 -4.98 1.34 -9.35
CA THR A 125 -5.43 2.25 -8.28
C THR A 125 -6.50 3.21 -8.80
N THR A 126 -6.26 3.85 -9.95
CA THR A 126 -7.19 4.75 -10.60
C THR A 126 -8.50 4.04 -10.92
N ILE A 127 -8.45 2.86 -11.56
CA ILE A 127 -9.65 2.07 -11.86
C ILE A 127 -10.40 1.67 -10.59
N ALA A 128 -9.70 1.32 -9.50
CA ALA A 128 -10.34 0.96 -8.25
C ALA A 128 -11.12 2.13 -7.65
N TYR A 129 -10.52 3.33 -7.59
CA TYR A 129 -11.22 4.51 -7.07
C TYR A 129 -12.35 4.99 -7.98
N GLU A 130 -12.17 4.96 -9.31
CA GLU A 130 -13.25 5.24 -10.27
C GLU A 130 -14.46 4.33 -10.04
N LEU A 131 -14.23 3.04 -9.78
CA LEU A 131 -15.30 2.08 -9.54
C LEU A 131 -15.95 2.27 -8.17
N ALA A 132 -15.18 2.68 -7.16
CA ALA A 132 -15.72 2.97 -5.83
C ALA A 132 -16.55 4.25 -5.80
N ASP A 133 -16.20 5.23 -6.65
CA ASP A 133 -16.82 6.55 -6.73
C ASP A 133 -16.99 7.16 -5.34
N LEU A 134 -15.84 7.43 -4.69
CA LEU A 134 -15.82 7.88 -3.30
C LEU A 134 -16.28 9.34 -3.22
N ALA A 135 -17.24 9.61 -2.34
CA ALA A 135 -17.85 10.93 -2.18
C ALA A 135 -16.85 12.01 -1.75
N ASP A 136 -15.79 11.66 -1.02
CA ASP A 136 -14.76 12.58 -0.50
C ASP A 136 -13.74 13.05 -1.56
N GLN A 137 -13.88 12.57 -2.80
CA GLN A 137 -13.11 13.02 -3.96
C GLN A 137 -13.86 14.07 -4.80
N ASP A 138 -15.08 14.42 -4.41
CA ASP A 138 -15.92 15.41 -5.06
C ASP A 138 -15.65 16.81 -4.50
N ASP A 139 -15.51 17.83 -5.37
CA ASP A 139 -15.28 19.21 -4.95
C ASP A 139 -16.45 19.78 -4.13
N ASP A 140 -17.65 19.22 -4.32
CA ASP A 140 -18.89 19.56 -3.59
C ASP A 140 -19.11 18.69 -2.33
N PHE A 141 -18.11 17.92 -1.88
CA PHE A 141 -18.22 17.09 -0.69
C PHE A 141 -18.44 17.91 0.60
N ASP A 142 -19.62 17.77 1.22
CA ASP A 142 -19.85 18.21 2.59
C ASP A 142 -19.67 17.03 3.56
N PRO A 143 -18.65 17.04 4.44
CA PRO A 143 -18.47 15.97 5.44
C PRO A 143 -19.62 15.87 6.44
N ASN A 144 -20.49 16.89 6.54
CA ASN A 144 -21.70 16.83 7.37
C ASN A 144 -22.84 16.04 6.72
N ASP A 145 -22.78 15.75 5.42
CA ASP A 145 -23.76 14.94 4.69
C ASP A 145 -23.51 13.43 4.83
N ILE A 146 -22.43 13.05 5.53
CA ILE A 146 -22.07 11.65 5.79
C ILE A 146 -22.66 11.20 7.11
N GLU A 147 -23.73 10.39 7.05
CA GLU A 147 -24.34 9.76 8.23
C GLU A 147 -23.60 8.47 8.63
N SER A 148 -22.89 7.83 7.69
CA SER A 148 -22.14 6.59 7.88
C SER A 148 -21.02 6.39 6.84
N GLU A 149 -20.04 5.51 7.13
CA GLU A 149 -19.00 5.13 6.15
C GLU A 149 -19.56 4.53 4.85
N ALA A 150 -20.80 4.02 4.86
CA ALA A 150 -21.45 3.51 3.66
C ALA A 150 -21.85 4.63 2.68
N ASP A 151 -22.12 5.84 3.19
CA ASP A 151 -22.51 7.00 2.38
C ASP A 151 -21.32 7.59 1.61
N LEU A 152 -20.09 7.17 1.96
CA LEU A 152 -18.87 7.52 1.24
C LEU A 152 -18.74 6.79 -0.10
N VAL A 153 -19.43 5.66 -0.31
CA VAL A 153 -19.32 4.86 -1.53
C VAL A 153 -20.56 5.05 -2.40
N ARG A 154 -20.40 5.69 -3.56
CA ARG A 154 -21.49 5.85 -4.54
C ARG A 154 -21.47 4.77 -5.64
N GLY A 155 -20.33 4.08 -5.80
CA GLY A 155 -20.09 3.08 -6.84
C GLY A 155 -20.12 1.62 -6.37
N ASP A 156 -19.42 0.75 -7.12
CA ASP A 156 -19.30 -0.69 -6.85
C ASP A 156 -18.02 -0.99 -6.05
N LEU A 157 -18.16 -1.03 -4.72
CA LEU A 157 -17.05 -1.33 -3.80
C LEU A 157 -16.43 -2.71 -4.01
N GLU A 158 -17.19 -3.74 -4.41
CA GLU A 158 -16.63 -5.08 -4.60
C GLU A 158 -15.78 -5.15 -5.86
N ALA A 159 -16.23 -4.50 -6.93
CA ALA A 159 -15.42 -4.36 -8.14
C ALA A 159 -14.16 -3.54 -7.86
N ALA A 160 -14.28 -2.42 -7.16
CA ALA A 160 -13.16 -1.59 -6.73
C ALA A 160 -12.13 -2.38 -5.91
N LEU A 161 -12.58 -3.12 -4.90
CA LEU A 161 -11.73 -3.98 -4.08
C LEU A 161 -11.03 -5.06 -4.90
N SER A 162 -11.71 -5.62 -5.89
CA SER A 162 -11.11 -6.63 -6.78
C SER A 162 -9.98 -6.05 -7.62
N TRP A 163 -10.14 -4.82 -8.13
CA TRP A 163 -9.09 -4.10 -8.88
C TRP A 163 -7.91 -3.71 -8.00
N ALA A 164 -8.16 -3.16 -6.82
CA ALA A 164 -7.10 -2.84 -5.87
C ALA A 164 -6.33 -4.10 -5.42
N ALA A 165 -7.04 -5.20 -5.15
CA ALA A 165 -6.42 -6.49 -4.83
C ALA A 165 -5.56 -7.04 -5.98
N ALA A 166 -5.99 -6.85 -7.23
CA ALA A 166 -5.21 -7.24 -8.41
C ALA A 166 -3.89 -6.45 -8.49
N GLY A 167 -3.93 -5.13 -8.30
CA GLY A 167 -2.72 -4.30 -8.25
C GLY A 167 -1.76 -4.73 -7.14
N VAL A 168 -2.27 -5.02 -5.93
CA VAL A 168 -1.46 -5.53 -4.83
C VAL A 168 -0.82 -6.88 -5.18
N CYS A 169 -1.56 -7.79 -5.83
CA CYS A 169 -1.00 -9.07 -6.27
C CYS A 169 0.12 -8.91 -7.32
N VAL A 170 -0.04 -7.95 -8.24
CA VAL A 170 0.99 -7.59 -9.24
C VAL A 170 2.26 -7.10 -8.55
N LEU A 171 2.14 -6.16 -7.61
CA LEU A 171 3.26 -5.69 -6.78
C LEU A 171 3.94 -6.86 -6.06
N GLN A 172 3.15 -7.72 -5.42
CA GLN A 172 3.63 -8.85 -4.62
C GLN A 172 4.42 -9.89 -5.44
N GLN A 173 4.20 -10.02 -6.75
CA GLN A 173 5.05 -10.91 -7.57
C GLN A 173 6.52 -10.49 -7.60
N SER A 174 6.81 -9.25 -7.25
CA SER A 174 8.13 -8.64 -7.40
C SER A 174 8.90 -8.61 -6.07
N LEU A 175 8.20 -8.67 -4.94
CA LEU A 175 8.78 -8.55 -3.60
C LEU A 175 9.12 -9.92 -2.99
N PRO A 176 10.18 -10.03 -2.17
CA PRO A 176 10.46 -11.26 -1.44
C PRO A 176 9.35 -11.54 -0.41
N TYR A 177 8.97 -12.81 -0.26
CA TYR A 177 8.05 -13.25 0.79
C TYR A 177 8.80 -13.84 2.00
N PRO A 178 8.53 -13.38 3.23
CA PRO A 178 7.73 -12.19 3.59
C PRO A 178 8.51 -10.89 3.38
N PHE A 179 7.82 -9.81 3.02
CA PHE A 179 8.43 -8.48 2.92
C PHE A 179 8.41 -7.75 4.27
N ARG A 180 9.60 -7.33 4.74
CA ARG A 180 9.82 -6.65 6.04
C ARG A 180 10.69 -5.38 5.94
N ASP A 181 11.19 -5.13 4.76
CA ASP A 181 12.17 -4.08 4.49
C ASP A 181 11.46 -2.76 4.20
N VAL A 182 12.19 -1.76 3.69
CA VAL A 182 11.65 -0.42 3.42
C VAL A 182 11.51 -0.19 1.92
N LEU A 183 10.38 0.38 1.52
CA LEU A 183 10.11 0.94 0.19
C LEU A 183 9.94 2.45 0.38
N PRO A 184 10.99 3.27 0.34
CA PRO A 184 10.87 4.72 0.49
C PRO A 184 9.90 5.30 -0.56
N TYR A 185 8.90 6.09 -0.14
CA TYR A 185 7.87 6.64 -1.02
C TYR A 185 8.45 7.55 -2.11
N GLY A 186 9.13 8.63 -1.71
CA GLY A 186 9.59 9.68 -2.62
C GLY A 186 11.00 9.44 -3.20
N GLU A 187 11.97 9.09 -2.35
CA GLU A 187 13.41 9.06 -2.73
C GLU A 187 13.72 8.06 -3.84
N LEU A 188 13.11 6.87 -3.76
CA LEU A 188 13.23 5.81 -4.76
C LEU A 188 12.01 5.71 -5.67
N ASP A 189 11.12 6.70 -5.59
CA ASP A 189 9.91 6.82 -6.41
C ASP A 189 9.02 5.56 -6.40
N ASN A 190 8.83 4.96 -5.21
CA ASN A 190 7.96 3.80 -5.03
C ASN A 190 6.47 4.19 -4.92
N ARG A 191 6.10 5.44 -5.22
CA ARG A 191 4.75 6.00 -5.02
C ARG A 191 3.62 5.09 -5.55
N PRO A 192 3.72 4.49 -6.76
CA PRO A 192 2.68 3.60 -7.26
C PRO A 192 2.46 2.35 -6.39
N ALA A 193 3.53 1.80 -5.81
CA ALA A 193 3.44 0.66 -4.89
C ALA A 193 2.67 1.03 -3.62
N HIS A 194 2.95 2.21 -3.05
CA HIS A 194 2.25 2.71 -1.87
C HIS A 194 0.79 3.03 -2.16
N ARG A 195 0.51 3.75 -3.25
CA ARG A 195 -0.85 4.09 -3.67
C ARG A 195 -1.71 2.85 -3.86
N THR A 196 -1.16 1.81 -4.47
CA THR A 196 -1.86 0.54 -4.69
C THR A 196 -2.17 -0.19 -3.38
N VAL A 197 -1.21 -0.28 -2.46
CA VAL A 197 -1.43 -0.90 -1.15
C VAL A 197 -2.41 -0.07 -0.32
N TYR A 198 -2.30 1.26 -0.35
CA TYR A 198 -3.19 2.17 0.36
C TYR A 198 -4.62 2.07 -0.18
N ALA A 199 -4.82 2.07 -1.49
CA ALA A 199 -6.14 1.93 -2.11
C ALA A 199 -6.82 0.64 -1.69
N TYR A 200 -6.09 -0.48 -1.71
CA TYR A 200 -6.63 -1.74 -1.21
C TYR A 200 -6.99 -1.68 0.28
N ALA A 201 -6.10 -1.14 1.12
CA ALA A 201 -6.34 -1.03 2.56
C ALA A 201 -7.52 -0.10 2.88
N ASN A 202 -7.62 1.03 2.19
CA ASN A 202 -8.66 2.04 2.36
C ASN A 202 -10.04 1.47 1.99
N LEU A 203 -10.17 0.92 0.78
CA LEU A 203 -11.42 0.29 0.34
C LEU A 203 -11.80 -0.91 1.21
N LEU A 204 -10.80 -1.69 1.68
CA LEU A 204 -11.05 -2.80 2.59
C LEU A 204 -11.51 -2.29 3.96
N GLY A 205 -11.04 -1.12 4.36
CA GLY A 205 -11.40 -0.43 5.60
C GLY A 205 -12.90 -0.17 5.70
N LEU A 206 -13.48 0.34 4.62
CA LEU A 206 -14.92 0.68 4.53
C LEU A 206 -15.84 -0.53 4.78
N LYS A 207 -15.42 -1.74 4.42
CA LYS A 207 -16.20 -2.98 4.61
C LYS A 207 -15.75 -3.79 5.82
N HIS A 208 -14.44 -3.82 6.07
CA HIS A 208 -13.78 -4.74 6.98
C HIS A 208 -12.61 -4.04 7.71
N PRO A 209 -12.87 -3.06 8.60
CA PRO A 209 -11.82 -2.23 9.20
C PRO A 209 -10.77 -3.05 9.97
N ARG A 210 -11.20 -4.13 10.64
CA ARG A 210 -10.28 -5.06 11.33
C ARG A 210 -9.34 -5.81 10.38
N LYS A 211 -9.76 -6.07 9.13
CA LYS A 211 -8.93 -6.72 8.11
C LYS A 211 -8.01 -5.72 7.40
N ALA A 212 -8.38 -4.44 7.35
CA ALA A 212 -7.54 -3.37 6.80
C ALA A 212 -6.40 -2.97 7.75
N ALA A 213 -6.63 -3.02 9.07
CA ALA A 213 -5.64 -2.62 10.07
C ALA A 213 -4.21 -3.20 9.91
N PRO A 214 -4.01 -4.51 9.58
CA PRO A 214 -2.68 -5.05 9.29
C PRO A 214 -1.99 -4.42 8.07
N TRP A 215 -2.76 -3.99 7.06
CA TRP A 215 -2.22 -3.34 5.87
C TRP A 215 -1.71 -1.94 6.19
N PHE A 216 -2.52 -1.12 6.88
CA PHE A 216 -2.07 0.19 7.35
C PHE A 216 -0.86 0.06 8.27
N THR A 217 -0.85 -0.94 9.18
CA THR A 217 0.32 -1.22 10.02
C THR A 217 1.56 -1.52 9.17
N ALA A 218 1.45 -2.41 8.18
CA ALA A 218 2.58 -2.74 7.30
C ALA A 218 3.09 -1.52 6.53
N MET A 219 2.19 -0.65 6.03
CA MET A 219 2.57 0.59 5.35
C MET A 219 3.44 1.52 6.22
N VAL A 220 3.14 1.65 7.52
CA VAL A 220 4.01 2.44 8.42
C VAL A 220 5.38 1.78 8.57
N TYR A 221 5.45 0.44 8.54
CA TYR A 221 6.74 -0.26 8.61
C TYR A 221 7.56 -0.09 7.33
N PHE A 222 6.98 -0.33 6.16
CA PHE A 222 7.74 -0.26 4.91
C PHE A 222 7.84 1.17 4.34
N SER A 223 7.09 2.14 4.86
CA SER A 223 7.22 3.58 4.55
C SER A 223 7.20 4.48 5.79
N PRO A 224 8.21 4.42 6.67
CA PRO A 224 8.15 5.20 7.91
C PRO A 224 8.07 6.71 7.67
N MET A 225 8.77 7.22 6.64
CA MET A 225 8.86 8.65 6.31
C MET A 225 7.57 9.23 5.72
N ASP A 226 6.94 8.52 4.80
CA ASP A 226 5.72 8.94 4.13
C ASP A 226 4.85 7.72 3.80
N ASN A 227 3.96 7.40 4.73
CA ASN A 227 3.02 6.29 4.64
C ASN A 227 1.63 6.73 4.17
N MET A 228 1.51 7.87 3.48
CA MET A 228 0.23 8.41 2.98
C MET A 228 -0.83 8.58 4.08
N GLY A 229 -0.41 8.84 5.31
CA GLY A 229 -1.31 8.95 6.46
C GLY A 229 -1.78 7.62 7.06
N ALA A 230 -1.30 6.46 6.58
CA ALA A 230 -1.66 5.15 7.13
C ALA A 230 -1.40 5.04 8.64
N ARG A 231 -0.44 5.81 9.19
CA ARG A 231 -0.20 5.90 10.64
C ARG A 231 -1.43 6.31 11.44
N PHE A 232 -2.32 7.12 10.89
CA PHE A 232 -3.55 7.55 11.57
C PHE A 232 -4.64 6.48 11.59
N LEU A 233 -4.58 5.53 10.65
CA LEU A 233 -5.54 4.43 10.50
C LEU A 233 -5.03 3.13 11.14
N ALA A 234 -3.72 3.02 11.37
CA ALA A 234 -3.08 1.86 11.96
C ALA A 234 -3.31 1.78 13.48
N PRO A 235 -3.61 0.59 14.04
CA PRO A 235 -3.74 0.41 15.48
C PRO A 235 -2.49 0.85 16.25
N GLY A 236 -2.67 1.72 17.24
CA GLY A 236 -1.58 2.22 18.07
C GLY A 236 -0.77 3.35 17.42
N GLY A 237 -1.14 3.79 16.22
CA GLY A 237 -0.67 5.04 15.65
C GLY A 237 -1.25 6.28 16.36
N PRO A 238 -0.86 7.48 15.95
CA PRO A 238 -1.40 8.72 16.52
C PRO A 238 -2.92 8.78 16.31
N SER A 239 -3.65 9.24 17.32
CA SER A 239 -5.09 9.44 17.20
C SER A 239 -5.36 10.54 16.17
N SER A 240 -5.89 10.18 15.00
CA SER A 240 -6.60 11.17 14.20
C SER A 240 -7.84 11.57 14.99
N ARG A 241 -7.85 12.78 15.55
CA ARG A 241 -9.12 13.44 15.81
C ARG A 241 -9.70 13.83 14.44
N LEU A 242 -10.26 12.86 13.72
CA LEU A 242 -11.32 13.14 12.78
C LEU A 242 -12.63 13.25 13.59
N PRO A 243 -13.61 14.06 13.14
CA PRO A 243 -14.74 14.50 13.98
C PRO A 243 -15.68 13.37 14.43
N PHE A 244 -15.52 12.17 13.88
CA PHE A 244 -16.43 11.04 14.09
C PHE A 244 -15.77 9.99 14.99
N GLY A 245 -15.56 10.35 16.25
CA GLY A 245 -15.04 9.45 17.27
C GLY A 245 -15.74 9.64 18.61
N ASN A 246 -16.88 8.95 18.79
CA ASN A 246 -17.41 8.47 20.06
C ASN A 246 -18.01 7.08 19.87
#